data_AF-A0A3E2THX6-F1
#
_entry.id   AF-A0A3E2THX6-F1
#
_cell.length_a   1.000
_cell.length_b   1.000
_cell.length_c   1.000
_cell.angle_alpha   90.00
_cell.angle_beta   90.00
_cell.angle_gamma   90.00
#
_symmetry.space_group_name_H-M   'P 1'
#
loop_
_entity.id
_entity.type
_entity.pdbx_description
1 polymer ?
#
loop_
_entity_poly.entity_id
_entity_poly.type
_entity_poly.pdbx_seq_one_letter_code
_entity_poly.pdbx_strand_id
1 'polypeptide(L)'
;MKNLRKYALAAALVVPSVFGLGAKNSEAAKISIDKDLASGVNVRTEAALGDNVIGLINDSDNTYDIINEEGDWLKINFNGKDAYVVGKWFHILDETKLVSDANFRDGDNIDSNVIEVLKAGTNVEVIDLANNGYVKVKVNGKEGYVYNNLLDSFRKAREEKQAAQKANKQIQASNNQQAQQSNTQTYQRTQTYKQPQQQRQQVQQTQAQPSSQGSSSWAKEWIAQRESGGSYTAYNAAGGYYGRYQLNPSLVRYGASPAEQEAAADNYVAQRYGSWERAQQFWAANGWY
;
A
#
# COMPACT_ATOMS: atom_id res chain seq x y z
N MET A 1 -12.61 13.76 36.52
CA MET A 1 -13.83 13.51 35.74
C MET A 1 -13.48 12.66 34.54
N LYS A 2 -14.17 11.53 34.39
CA LYS A 2 -14.00 10.49 33.37
C LYS A 2 -14.40 11.03 31.99
N ASN A 3 -13.73 10.59 30.93
CA ASN A 3 -14.32 10.49 29.60
C ASN A 3 -14.04 9.09 29.03
N LEU A 4 -14.81 8.12 29.54
CA LEU A 4 -14.97 6.80 28.91
C LEU A 4 -15.92 6.99 27.73
N ARG A 5 -15.43 6.86 26.50
CA ARG A 5 -16.31 6.73 25.32
C ARG A 5 -16.93 5.33 25.39
N LYS A 6 -18.23 5.29 25.71
CA LYS A 6 -19.04 4.08 25.73
C LYS A 6 -19.31 3.69 24.28
N TYR A 7 -18.82 2.52 23.87
CA TYR A 7 -19.33 1.85 22.68
C TYR A 7 -20.74 1.35 23.03
N ALA A 8 -21.75 1.98 22.45
CA ALA A 8 -23.12 1.50 22.58
C ALA A 8 -23.24 0.22 21.73
N LEU A 9 -23.59 -0.90 22.36
CA LEU A 9 -24.17 -2.03 21.66
C LEU A 9 -25.46 -1.53 21.00
N ALA A 10 -25.45 -1.34 19.68
CA ALA A 10 -26.67 -1.15 18.92
C ALA A 10 -27.23 -2.54 18.62
N ALA A 11 -28.36 -2.85 19.26
CA ALA A 11 -29.20 -3.98 18.92
C ALA A 11 -29.64 -3.87 17.45
N ALA A 12 -29.63 -5.00 16.74
CA ALA A 12 -30.12 -5.12 15.38
C ALA A 12 -31.58 -4.67 15.30
N LEU A 13 -31.81 -3.51 14.69
CA LEU A 13 -33.13 -3.06 14.27
C LEU A 13 -33.12 -3.06 12.74
N VAL A 14 -33.63 -4.15 12.15
CA VAL A 14 -33.92 -4.21 10.73
C VAL A 14 -35.10 -3.28 10.48
N VAL A 15 -34.81 -2.06 10.06
CA VAL A 15 -35.84 -1.15 9.54
C VAL A 15 -35.80 -1.24 8.02
N PRO A 16 -36.85 -1.73 7.35
CA PRO A 16 -36.98 -1.59 5.90
C PRO A 16 -37.29 -0.11 5.61
N SER A 17 -36.28 0.66 5.24
CA SER A 17 -36.47 2.07 4.86
C SER A 17 -36.96 2.18 3.43
N VAL A 18 -38.23 2.56 3.27
CA VAL A 18 -38.80 3.06 2.01
C VAL A 18 -39.06 4.57 2.16
N PHE A 19 -38.56 5.35 1.19
CA PHE A 19 -38.82 6.75 0.82
C PHE A 19 -38.33 7.93 1.68
N GLY A 20 -37.76 8.93 0.98
CA GLY A 20 -37.55 10.31 1.45
C GLY A 20 -36.89 11.21 0.38
N LEU A 21 -37.69 12.07 -0.27
CA LEU A 21 -37.29 13.11 -1.22
C LEU A 21 -36.27 14.10 -0.62
N GLY A 22 -35.25 14.48 -1.40
CA GLY A 22 -34.45 15.69 -1.18
C GLY A 22 -33.00 15.53 -0.71
N ALA A 23 -32.39 14.35 -0.78
CA ALA A 23 -30.97 14.19 -0.52
C ALA A 23 -30.15 14.49 -1.79
N LYS A 24 -29.06 15.24 -1.67
CA LYS A 24 -27.98 15.16 -2.66
C LYS A 24 -27.62 13.67 -2.75
N ASN A 25 -27.78 13.07 -3.92
CA ASN A 25 -27.37 11.69 -4.16
C ASN A 25 -25.84 11.63 -4.01
N SER A 26 -25.36 11.42 -2.78
CA SER A 26 -23.99 10.98 -2.57
C SER A 26 -23.93 9.55 -3.08
N GLU A 27 -23.00 9.27 -3.99
CA GLU A 27 -22.69 7.88 -4.31
C GLU A 27 -22.27 7.17 -3.01
N ALA A 28 -22.57 5.87 -2.91
CA ALA A 28 -22.12 5.08 -1.78
C ALA A 28 -20.59 5.05 -1.77
N ALA A 29 -19.99 5.19 -0.58
CA ALA A 29 -18.55 4.99 -0.41
C ALA A 29 -18.15 3.63 -0.99
N LYS A 30 -16.98 3.54 -1.61
CA LYS A 30 -16.49 2.30 -2.20
C LYS A 30 -15.20 1.84 -1.53
N ILE A 31 -14.84 0.60 -1.77
CA ILE A 31 -13.51 0.08 -1.43
C ILE A 31 -12.74 -0.39 -2.67
N SER A 32 -11.43 -0.15 -2.65
CA SER A 32 -10.45 -0.82 -3.53
C SER A 32 -9.38 -1.49 -2.67
N ILE A 33 -8.92 -2.67 -3.08
CA ILE A 33 -7.93 -3.43 -2.28
C ILE A 33 -6.60 -2.68 -2.19
N ASP A 34 -6.05 -2.61 -0.99
CA ASP A 34 -4.71 -2.09 -0.76
C ASP A 34 -3.68 -3.21 -1.01
N LYS A 35 -3.07 -3.15 -2.19
CA LYS A 35 -2.05 -4.12 -2.64
C LYS A 35 -0.74 -4.05 -1.87
N ASP A 36 -0.47 -2.97 -1.15
CA ASP A 36 0.68 -2.91 -0.24
C ASP A 36 0.47 -3.75 1.03
N LEU A 37 -0.79 -4.04 1.37
CA LEU A 37 -1.15 -4.78 2.58
C LEU A 37 -1.60 -6.21 2.30
N ALA A 38 -2.28 -6.46 1.19
CA ALA A 38 -2.79 -7.77 0.84
C ALA A 38 -2.75 -8.03 -0.67
N SER A 39 -2.25 -9.20 -1.08
CA SER A 39 -2.38 -9.65 -2.47
C SER A 39 -3.82 -10.06 -2.81
N GLY A 40 -4.60 -10.45 -1.80
CA GLY A 40 -6.03 -10.71 -1.89
C GLY A 40 -6.69 -10.81 -0.50
N VAL A 41 -8.00 -10.61 -0.46
CA VAL A 41 -8.81 -10.63 0.75
C VAL A 41 -10.03 -11.52 0.55
N ASN A 42 -10.23 -12.46 1.48
CA ASN A 42 -11.39 -13.35 1.45
C ASN A 42 -12.68 -12.56 1.69
N VAL A 43 -13.68 -12.83 0.85
CA VAL A 43 -15.05 -12.32 0.95
C VAL A 43 -15.89 -13.36 1.68
N ARG A 44 -16.70 -12.93 2.65
CA ARG A 44 -17.41 -13.83 3.58
C ARG A 44 -18.90 -13.55 3.65
N THR A 45 -19.69 -14.53 4.07
CA THR A 45 -21.14 -14.34 4.31
C THR A 45 -21.46 -13.66 5.64
N GLU A 46 -20.51 -13.62 6.57
CA GLU A 46 -20.69 -13.06 7.91
C GLU A 46 -19.43 -12.29 8.33
N ALA A 47 -19.61 -11.33 9.25
CA ALA A 47 -18.54 -10.55 9.88
C ALA A 47 -17.74 -11.39 10.91
N ALA A 48 -17.26 -12.55 10.50
CA ALA A 48 -16.55 -13.51 11.35
C ALA A 48 -15.48 -14.28 10.57
N LEU A 49 -14.43 -14.71 11.29
CA LEU A 49 -13.45 -15.66 10.77
C LEU A 49 -13.99 -17.09 10.87
N GLY A 50 -13.72 -17.92 9.87
CA GLY A 50 -14.13 -19.33 9.85
C GLY A 50 -14.39 -19.84 8.43
N ASP A 51 -15.25 -20.85 8.34
CA ASP A 51 -15.61 -21.57 7.11
C ASP A 51 -16.76 -20.90 6.34
N ASN A 52 -16.75 -19.57 6.28
CA ASN A 52 -17.79 -18.74 5.69
C ASN A 52 -17.30 -17.95 4.46
N VAL A 53 -16.22 -18.41 3.82
CA VAL A 53 -15.61 -17.75 2.64
C VAL A 53 -16.40 -18.09 1.38
N ILE A 54 -16.79 -17.06 0.62
CA ILE A 54 -17.56 -17.18 -0.62
C ILE A 54 -16.84 -16.59 -1.85
N GLY A 55 -15.69 -15.97 -1.64
CA GLY A 55 -14.93 -15.38 -2.73
C GLY A 55 -13.60 -14.79 -2.27
N LEU A 56 -12.91 -14.17 -3.23
CA LEU A 56 -11.63 -13.51 -3.04
C LEU A 56 -11.64 -12.23 -3.86
N ILE A 57 -11.30 -11.11 -3.23
CA ILE A 57 -10.96 -9.86 -3.91
C ILE A 57 -9.46 -9.79 -4.01
N ASN A 58 -8.91 -9.78 -5.21
CA ASN A 58 -7.48 -9.75 -5.47
C ASN A 58 -7.13 -8.86 -6.67
N ASP A 59 -8.04 -7.97 -7.06
CA ASP A 59 -7.87 -7.07 -8.18
C ASP A 59 -8.15 -5.65 -7.71
N SER A 60 -7.21 -4.74 -7.96
CA SER A 60 -7.32 -3.32 -7.60
C SER A 60 -8.24 -2.55 -8.52
N ASP A 61 -8.47 -3.06 -9.75
CA ASP A 61 -9.30 -2.39 -10.76
C ASP A 61 -10.80 -2.52 -10.44
N ASN A 62 -11.16 -3.44 -9.53
CA ASN A 62 -12.52 -3.61 -9.06
C ASN A 62 -12.75 -2.81 -7.78
N THR A 63 -13.84 -2.05 -7.76
CA THR A 63 -14.36 -1.38 -6.56
C THR A 63 -15.68 -2.00 -6.13
N TYR A 64 -15.96 -1.92 -4.82
CA TYR A 64 -17.18 -2.48 -4.24
C TYR A 64 -17.85 -1.44 -3.35
N ASP A 65 -19.16 -1.25 -3.53
CA ASP A 65 -19.93 -0.31 -2.72
C ASP A 65 -20.02 -0.82 -1.27
N ILE A 66 -19.76 0.07 -0.32
CA ILE A 66 -19.91 -0.15 1.11
C ILE A 66 -21.38 0.05 1.47
N ILE A 67 -21.97 -0.97 2.09
CA ILE A 67 -23.35 -0.97 2.59
C ILE A 67 -23.38 -0.57 4.07
N ASN A 68 -22.45 -1.09 4.88
CA ASN A 68 -22.37 -0.84 6.32
C ASN A 68 -20.96 -1.11 6.87
N GLU A 69 -20.65 -0.55 8.04
CA GLU A 69 -19.43 -0.83 8.80
C GLU A 69 -19.77 -1.50 10.15
N GLU A 70 -19.11 -2.61 10.45
CA GLU A 70 -19.34 -3.43 11.64
C GLU A 70 -18.01 -3.78 12.31
N GLY A 71 -17.51 -2.84 13.13
CA GLY A 71 -16.21 -2.97 13.77
C GLY A 71 -15.09 -2.98 12.72
N ASP A 72 -14.31 -4.07 12.66
CA ASP A 72 -13.25 -4.23 11.65
C ASP A 72 -13.78 -4.72 10.29
N TRP A 73 -15.08 -5.00 10.18
CA TRP A 73 -15.70 -5.54 8.98
C TRP A 73 -16.44 -4.47 8.20
N LEU A 74 -16.34 -4.55 6.88
CA LEU A 74 -17.14 -3.80 5.94
C LEU A 74 -18.12 -4.76 5.29
N LYS A 75 -19.40 -4.41 5.36
CA LYS A 75 -20.45 -5.05 4.56
C LYS A 75 -20.47 -4.40 3.19
N ILE A 76 -20.35 -5.19 2.14
CA ILE A 76 -20.22 -4.73 0.76
C ILE A 76 -21.23 -5.39 -0.16
N ASN A 77 -21.50 -4.74 -1.29
CA ASN A 77 -22.14 -5.41 -2.42
C ASN A 77 -21.09 -6.15 -3.25
N PHE A 78 -21.03 -7.47 -3.12
CA PHE A 78 -20.16 -8.33 -3.91
C PHE A 78 -20.99 -9.08 -4.96
N ASN A 79 -20.90 -8.65 -6.22
CA ASN A 79 -21.63 -9.24 -7.37
C ASN A 79 -23.15 -9.33 -7.13
N GLY A 80 -23.76 -8.27 -6.59
CA GLY A 80 -25.19 -8.20 -6.31
C GLY A 80 -25.62 -8.91 -5.02
N LYS A 81 -24.68 -9.34 -4.18
CA LYS A 81 -24.94 -10.00 -2.89
C LYS A 81 -24.25 -9.27 -1.75
N ASP A 82 -24.93 -9.22 -0.61
CA ASP A 82 -24.35 -8.74 0.64
C ASP A 82 -23.25 -9.70 1.10
N ALA A 83 -22.05 -9.16 1.35
CA ALA A 83 -20.91 -9.91 1.84
C ALA A 83 -20.05 -9.06 2.78
N TYR A 84 -19.10 -9.69 3.47
CA TYR A 84 -18.24 -9.06 4.47
C TYR A 84 -16.76 -9.24 4.14
N VAL A 85 -15.99 -8.17 4.34
CA VAL A 85 -14.54 -8.14 4.22
C VAL A 85 -13.94 -7.40 5.41
N VAL A 86 -12.67 -7.68 5.76
CA VAL A 86 -11.99 -6.93 6.82
C VAL A 86 -11.47 -5.62 6.25
N GLY A 87 -11.95 -4.48 6.75
CA GLY A 87 -11.75 -3.16 6.15
C GLY A 87 -10.30 -2.69 6.09
N LYS A 88 -9.46 -3.12 7.03
CA LYS A 88 -8.04 -2.72 7.11
C LYS A 88 -7.20 -3.03 5.86
N TRP A 89 -7.69 -3.91 4.99
CA TRP A 89 -7.03 -4.32 3.75
C TRP A 89 -7.44 -3.51 2.52
N PHE A 90 -8.23 -2.46 2.71
CA PHE A 90 -8.80 -1.66 1.62
C PHE A 90 -8.56 -0.17 1.81
N HIS A 91 -8.48 0.53 0.70
CA HIS A 91 -8.71 1.97 0.63
C HIS A 91 -10.20 2.25 0.56
N ILE A 92 -10.66 3.20 1.36
CA ILE A 92 -12.03 3.72 1.27
C ILE A 92 -12.03 4.90 0.30
N LEU A 93 -12.81 4.77 -0.76
CA LEU A 93 -13.03 5.76 -1.80
C LEU A 93 -14.35 6.47 -1.47
N ASP A 94 -14.22 7.61 -0.79
CA ASP A 94 -15.35 8.43 -0.32
C ASP A 94 -14.94 9.92 -0.34
N GLU A 95 -15.87 10.81 -0.01
CA GLU A 95 -15.56 12.23 0.19
C GLU A 95 -14.50 12.40 1.29
N THR A 96 -13.47 13.18 0.97
CA THR A 96 -12.43 13.54 1.93
C THR A 96 -12.03 15.00 1.79
N LYS A 97 -11.28 15.51 2.77
CA LYS A 97 -10.80 16.89 2.77
C LYS A 97 -9.33 16.96 2.42
N LEU A 98 -8.97 18.05 1.76
CA LEU A 98 -7.57 18.43 1.63
C LEU A 98 -7.00 18.88 2.98
N VAL A 99 -5.77 18.46 3.27
CA VAL A 99 -5.08 18.81 4.51
C VAL A 99 -4.14 20.01 4.35
N SER A 100 -3.85 20.38 3.11
CA SER A 100 -3.09 21.56 2.70
C SER A 100 -3.53 21.98 1.30
N ASP A 101 -3.06 23.12 0.82
CA ASP A 101 -3.22 23.49 -0.59
C ASP A 101 -2.63 22.39 -1.49
N ALA A 102 -3.30 22.10 -2.61
CA ALA A 102 -2.97 21.00 -3.51
C ALA A 102 -3.17 21.38 -4.98
N ASN A 103 -2.25 20.96 -5.83
CA ASN A 103 -2.44 21.03 -7.27
C ASN A 103 -3.44 19.95 -7.69
N PHE A 104 -4.55 20.36 -8.29
CA PHE A 104 -5.48 19.48 -9.00
C PHE A 104 -5.02 19.38 -10.45
N ARG A 105 -4.70 18.17 -10.91
CA ARG A 105 -4.00 17.95 -12.17
C ARG A 105 -4.84 17.16 -13.17
N ASP A 106 -4.52 17.28 -14.45
CA ASP A 106 -5.17 16.50 -15.51
C ASP A 106 -4.55 15.12 -15.75
N GLY A 107 -3.42 14.80 -15.09
CA GLY A 107 -2.80 13.48 -15.10
C GLY A 107 -2.19 13.09 -13.75
N ASP A 108 -2.01 11.79 -13.55
CA ASP A 108 -1.51 11.12 -12.34
C ASP A 108 0.03 11.20 -12.18
N ASN A 109 0.63 12.31 -12.59
CA ASN A 109 2.07 12.54 -12.50
C ASN A 109 2.37 14.02 -12.23
N ILE A 110 3.62 14.35 -11.89
CA ILE A 110 3.98 15.72 -11.49
C ILE A 110 4.15 16.68 -12.68
N ASP A 111 4.40 16.14 -13.87
CA ASP A 111 4.66 16.89 -15.09
C ASP A 111 3.38 17.23 -15.86
N SER A 112 2.25 16.66 -15.44
CA SER A 112 0.92 16.95 -15.98
C SER A 112 0.46 18.37 -15.68
N ASN A 113 -0.51 18.87 -16.43
CA ASN A 113 -0.96 20.26 -16.28
C ASN A 113 -1.73 20.42 -14.96
N VAL A 114 -1.52 21.57 -14.32
CA VAL A 114 -2.33 21.97 -13.17
C VAL A 114 -3.61 22.59 -13.69
N ILE A 115 -4.74 21.93 -13.39
CA ILE A 115 -6.08 22.43 -13.67
C ILE A 115 -6.36 23.64 -12.79
N GLU A 116 -6.15 23.50 -11.49
CA GLU A 116 -6.31 24.55 -10.48
C GLU A 116 -5.54 24.20 -9.20
N VAL A 117 -5.39 25.17 -8.30
CA VAL A 117 -4.88 24.93 -6.94
C VAL A 117 -6.06 24.93 -5.98
N LEU A 118 -6.35 23.77 -5.41
CA LEU A 118 -7.38 23.60 -4.39
C LEU A 118 -6.84 24.01 -3.03
N LYS A 119 -7.69 24.64 -2.21
CA LYS A 119 -7.31 25.11 -0.88
C LYS A 119 -7.46 24.03 0.18
N ALA A 120 -6.64 24.11 1.23
CA ALA A 120 -6.80 23.29 2.41
C ALA A 120 -8.26 23.31 2.92
N GLY A 121 -8.80 22.15 3.26
CA GLY A 121 -10.17 21.98 3.72
C GLY A 121 -11.22 21.79 2.62
N THR A 122 -10.87 21.96 1.34
CA THR A 122 -11.76 21.65 0.21
C THR A 122 -12.18 20.19 0.25
N ASN A 123 -13.50 19.95 0.09
CA ASN A 123 -14.06 18.62 -0.09
C ASN A 123 -13.75 18.10 -1.50
N VAL A 124 -13.31 16.87 -1.59
CA VAL A 124 -13.06 16.17 -2.84
C VAL A 124 -13.66 14.77 -2.76
N GLU A 125 -14.30 14.33 -3.82
CA GLU A 125 -14.84 12.98 -3.95
C GLU A 125 -13.74 12.07 -4.49
N VAL A 126 -13.39 11.01 -3.77
CA VAL A 126 -12.38 10.05 -4.23
C VAL A 126 -13.04 9.04 -5.17
N ILE A 127 -12.56 8.98 -6.40
CA ILE A 127 -13.14 8.13 -7.45
C ILE A 127 -12.34 6.85 -7.61
N ASP A 128 -11.01 6.96 -7.69
CA ASP A 128 -10.15 5.81 -7.93
C ASP A 128 -8.72 6.04 -7.43
N LEU A 129 -8.00 4.94 -7.21
CA LEU A 129 -6.56 4.96 -7.02
C LEU A 129 -5.88 5.18 -8.38
N ALA A 130 -4.79 5.92 -8.38
CA ALA A 130 -4.00 6.16 -9.59
C ALA A 130 -2.53 5.86 -9.34
N ASN A 131 -1.72 5.95 -10.39
CA ASN A 131 -0.29 5.67 -10.29
C ASN A 131 0.46 6.79 -9.58
N ASN A 132 1.73 6.55 -9.28
CA ASN A 132 2.68 7.57 -8.80
C ASN A 132 2.25 8.27 -7.49
N GLY A 133 1.40 7.62 -6.69
CA GLY A 133 0.86 8.17 -5.45
C GLY A 133 -0.24 9.22 -5.67
N TYR A 134 -0.83 9.28 -6.85
CA TYR A 134 -2.01 10.10 -7.10
C TYR A 134 -3.30 9.33 -6.83
N VAL A 135 -4.36 10.09 -6.64
CA VAL A 135 -5.73 9.60 -6.50
C VAL A 135 -6.56 10.39 -7.49
N LYS A 136 -7.38 9.67 -8.26
CA LYS A 136 -8.37 10.29 -9.13
C LYS A 136 -9.51 10.80 -8.25
N VAL A 137 -9.78 12.09 -8.34
CA VAL A 137 -10.81 12.76 -7.53
C VAL A 137 -11.73 13.60 -8.41
N LYS A 138 -12.91 13.88 -7.89
CA LYS A 138 -13.89 14.78 -8.50
C LYS A 138 -14.15 15.96 -7.58
N VAL A 139 -14.06 17.17 -8.14
CA VAL A 139 -14.23 18.43 -7.42
C VAL A 139 -15.11 19.33 -8.28
N ASN A 140 -16.22 19.81 -7.71
CA ASN A 140 -17.18 20.67 -8.43
C ASN A 140 -17.63 20.09 -9.79
N GLY A 141 -17.77 18.76 -9.88
CA GLY A 141 -18.16 18.06 -11.11
C GLY A 141 -17.04 17.82 -12.12
N LYS A 142 -15.80 18.29 -11.86
CA LYS A 142 -14.63 18.04 -12.71
C LYS A 142 -13.76 16.94 -12.12
N GLU A 143 -13.32 16.01 -12.96
CA GLU A 143 -12.36 14.96 -12.59
C GLU A 143 -10.92 15.38 -12.85
N GLY A 144 -10.01 14.88 -12.02
CA GLY A 144 -8.57 15.09 -12.13
C GLY A 144 -7.85 14.34 -11.02
N TYR A 145 -6.59 14.72 -10.75
CA TYR A 145 -5.70 13.96 -9.88
C TYR A 145 -5.11 14.84 -8.78
N VAL A 146 -5.08 14.30 -7.56
CA VAL A 146 -4.47 14.90 -6.37
C VAL A 146 -3.53 13.90 -5.74
N TYR A 147 -2.41 14.38 -5.18
CA TYR A 147 -1.47 13.52 -4.48
C TYR A 147 -2.07 12.96 -3.17
N ASN A 148 -1.97 11.64 -2.97
CA ASN A 148 -2.67 10.92 -1.91
C ASN A 148 -2.42 11.49 -0.51
N ASN A 149 -1.21 11.94 -0.21
CA ASN A 149 -0.82 12.43 1.11
C ASN A 149 -1.41 13.81 1.43
N LEU A 150 -2.05 14.46 0.45
CA LEU A 150 -2.78 15.71 0.62
C LEU A 150 -4.27 15.47 0.97
N LEU A 151 -4.72 14.22 0.92
CA LEU A 151 -6.07 13.79 1.28
C LEU A 151 -6.09 13.26 2.72
N ASP A 152 -7.02 13.76 3.54
CA ASP A 152 -7.05 13.45 4.97
C ASP A 152 -7.29 11.97 5.26
N SER A 153 -8.18 11.30 4.52
CA SER A 153 -8.44 9.86 4.68
C SER A 153 -7.20 9.02 4.40
N PHE A 154 -6.49 9.29 3.30
CA PHE A 154 -5.26 8.60 2.93
C PHE A 154 -4.12 8.87 3.91
N ARG A 155 -3.98 10.12 4.36
CA ARG A 155 -2.96 10.48 5.36
C ARG A 155 -3.21 9.76 6.69
N LYS A 156 -4.45 9.74 7.19
CA LYS A 156 -4.82 9.01 8.41
C LYS A 156 -4.56 7.53 8.28
N ALA A 157 -5.00 6.90 7.19
CA ALA A 157 -4.74 5.49 6.94
C ALA A 157 -3.24 5.18 6.93
N ARG A 158 -2.40 6.06 6.37
CA ARG A 158 -0.94 5.92 6.41
C ARG A 158 -0.36 6.07 7.83
N GLU A 159 -0.82 7.05 8.59
CA GLU A 159 -0.37 7.29 9.97
C GLU A 159 -0.72 6.11 10.89
N GLU A 160 -1.92 5.54 10.74
CA GLU A 160 -2.36 4.34 11.46
C GLU A 160 -1.49 3.12 11.09
N LYS A 161 -1.19 2.92 9.81
CA LYS A 161 -0.26 1.87 9.35
C LYS A 161 1.13 2.04 9.98
N GLN A 162 1.67 3.25 9.99
CA GLN A 162 2.97 3.52 10.60
C GLN A 162 2.96 3.29 12.12
N ALA A 163 1.88 3.66 12.80
CA ALA A 163 1.71 3.41 14.23
C ALA A 163 1.65 1.90 14.54
N ALA A 164 0.90 1.13 13.75
CA ALA A 164 0.83 -0.33 13.87
C ALA A 164 2.20 -1.01 13.62
N GLN A 165 2.96 -0.54 12.63
CA GLN A 165 4.31 -1.03 12.36
C GLN A 165 5.28 -0.72 13.51
N LYS A 166 5.20 0.48 14.11
CA LYS A 166 6.02 0.86 15.27
C LYS A 166 5.67 0.00 16.49
N ALA A 167 4.39 -0.23 16.75
CA ALA A 167 3.94 -1.10 17.83
C ALA A 167 4.43 -2.55 17.65
N ASN A 168 4.36 -3.10 16.43
CA ASN A 168 4.85 -4.46 16.13
C ASN A 168 6.37 -4.58 16.28
N LYS A 169 7.15 -3.55 15.90
CA LYS A 169 8.61 -3.53 16.14
C LYS A 169 8.96 -3.51 17.64
N GLN A 170 8.15 -2.85 18.47
CA GLN A 170 8.35 -2.81 19.92
C GLN A 170 8.01 -4.14 20.62
N ILE A 171 6.99 -4.85 20.14
CA ILE A 171 6.65 -6.21 20.62
C ILE A 171 7.75 -7.22 20.22
N GLN A 172 8.31 -7.10 19.00
CA GLN A 172 9.43 -7.94 18.55
C GLN A 172 10.74 -7.67 19.32
N ALA A 173 11.01 -6.42 19.69
CA ALA A 173 12.16 -6.06 20.52
C ALA A 173 12.04 -6.60 21.96
N SER A 174 10.82 -6.73 22.48
CA SER A 174 10.56 -7.28 23.82
C SER A 174 10.68 -8.82 23.84
N ASN A 175 10.27 -9.51 22.77
CA ASN A 175 10.40 -10.97 22.66
C ASN A 175 11.83 -11.47 22.40
N ASN A 176 12.73 -10.62 21.88
CA ASN A 176 14.14 -10.97 21.69
C ASN A 176 15.00 -10.90 22.96
N GLN A 177 14.47 -10.43 24.10
CA GLN A 177 15.19 -10.45 25.39
C GLN A 177 14.93 -11.72 26.22
N GLN A 178 14.05 -12.64 25.77
CA GLN A 178 13.76 -13.89 26.48
C GLN A 178 14.16 -15.17 25.73
N ALA A 179 14.75 -15.07 24.54
CA ALA A 179 15.24 -16.20 23.74
C ALA A 179 16.78 -16.37 23.72
N GLN A 180 17.51 -15.68 24.62
CA GLN A 180 18.95 -15.89 24.81
C GLN A 180 19.22 -16.82 26.00
N GLN A 181 18.83 -18.08 25.88
CA GLN A 181 19.41 -19.20 26.63
C GLN A 181 18.79 -20.50 26.09
N SER A 182 19.43 -21.12 25.09
CA SER A 182 19.59 -22.57 24.94
C SER A 182 20.23 -22.96 23.61
N ASN A 183 21.43 -23.52 23.74
CA ASN A 183 22.08 -24.57 22.95
C ASN A 183 22.64 -24.29 21.54
N THR A 184 23.96 -24.11 21.55
CA THR A 184 24.94 -24.64 20.59
C THR A 184 24.82 -26.16 20.40
N GLN A 185 24.86 -26.66 19.16
CA GLN A 185 25.65 -27.84 18.74
C GLN A 185 25.97 -27.81 17.24
N THR A 186 27.14 -28.37 16.93
CA THR A 186 27.88 -28.50 15.66
C THR A 186 27.17 -29.43 14.65
N TYR A 187 27.46 -29.44 13.35
CA TYR A 187 28.50 -30.25 12.68
C TYR A 187 28.71 -29.87 11.19
N GLN A 188 29.92 -30.15 10.73
CA GLN A 188 30.49 -30.03 9.37
C GLN A 188 29.91 -31.05 8.37
N ARG A 189 29.86 -30.74 7.06
CA ARG A 189 29.80 -31.77 6.00
C ARG A 189 30.46 -31.36 4.67
N THR A 190 31.24 -32.31 4.14
CA THR A 190 32.01 -32.37 2.90
C THR A 190 31.17 -32.67 1.63
N GLN A 191 31.71 -32.25 0.48
CA GLN A 191 31.20 -32.39 -0.88
C GLN A 191 31.47 -33.79 -1.48
N THR A 192 30.55 -34.32 -2.31
CA THR A 192 30.88 -35.16 -3.48
C THR A 192 29.70 -35.22 -4.46
N TYR A 193 30.02 -34.97 -5.74
CA TYR A 193 29.17 -34.90 -6.92
C TYR A 193 28.92 -36.29 -7.55
N LYS A 194 27.71 -36.52 -8.10
CA LYS A 194 27.47 -37.33 -9.31
C LYS A 194 26.20 -36.85 -10.05
N GLN A 195 26.30 -36.78 -11.38
CA GLN A 195 25.27 -36.51 -12.40
C GLN A 195 25.36 -37.65 -13.45
N PRO A 196 24.49 -37.78 -14.49
CA PRO A 196 23.25 -37.04 -14.85
C PRO A 196 22.08 -37.93 -15.35
N GLN A 197 20.88 -37.35 -15.62
CA GLN A 197 20.17 -37.41 -16.94
C GLN A 197 18.81 -36.67 -16.96
N GLN A 198 18.47 -36.19 -18.16
CA GLN A 198 17.43 -35.20 -18.52
C GLN A 198 16.03 -35.79 -18.74
N GLN A 199 14.99 -35.01 -18.43
CA GLN A 199 13.83 -34.80 -19.32
C GLN A 199 13.06 -33.51 -18.93
N ARG A 200 12.61 -32.79 -19.95
CA ARG A 200 12.02 -31.43 -19.89
C ARG A 200 10.56 -31.48 -19.46
N GLN A 201 10.11 -30.52 -18.63
CA GLN A 201 8.89 -29.72 -18.82
C GLN A 201 8.77 -28.60 -17.76
N GLN A 202 8.05 -27.55 -18.15
CA GLN A 202 8.02 -26.19 -17.60
C GLN A 202 7.36 -26.10 -16.20
N VAL A 203 7.91 -25.27 -15.30
CA VAL A 203 7.25 -24.90 -14.02
C VAL A 203 7.56 -23.47 -13.58
N GLN A 204 6.49 -22.80 -13.13
CA GLN A 204 6.43 -21.53 -12.42
C GLN A 204 7.47 -21.43 -11.28
N GLN A 205 8.08 -20.25 -11.14
CA GLN A 205 8.90 -19.90 -9.99
C GLN A 205 8.03 -19.52 -8.79
N THR A 206 7.92 -20.46 -7.85
CA THR A 206 7.82 -20.17 -6.42
C THR A 206 9.23 -19.83 -5.91
N GLN A 207 9.43 -18.66 -5.30
CA GLN A 207 10.67 -18.35 -4.58
C GLN A 207 10.38 -17.89 -3.16
N ALA A 208 11.09 -18.55 -2.25
CA ALA A 208 11.05 -18.43 -0.81
C ALA A 208 11.61 -17.07 -0.33
N GLN A 209 11.00 -16.60 0.75
CA GLN A 209 11.27 -15.38 1.49
C GLN A 209 12.47 -15.54 2.44
N PRO A 210 13.38 -14.54 2.50
CA PRO A 210 13.96 -14.08 3.75
C PRO A 210 13.16 -12.86 4.23
N SER A 211 12.56 -13.01 5.40
CA SER A 211 11.86 -11.98 6.14
C SER A 211 12.78 -10.79 6.50
N SER A 212 12.40 -9.58 6.10
CA SER A 212 12.84 -8.36 6.78
C SER A 212 11.82 -7.23 6.58
N GLN A 213 11.16 -6.85 7.68
CA GLN A 213 10.57 -5.55 7.99
C GLN A 213 9.81 -4.79 6.86
N GLY A 214 8.51 -5.07 6.74
CA GLY A 214 7.55 -4.26 5.98
C GLY A 214 7.37 -2.84 6.58
N SER A 215 7.99 -1.85 5.95
CA SER A 215 7.70 -0.40 6.07
C SER A 215 8.42 0.37 4.93
N SER A 216 8.12 0.15 3.63
CA SER A 216 8.84 0.87 2.54
C SER A 216 8.35 0.76 1.08
N SER A 217 7.32 -0.03 0.72
CA SER A 217 7.00 -0.31 -0.70
C SER A 217 6.71 0.95 -1.53
N TRP A 218 5.81 1.83 -1.07
CA TRP A 218 5.38 2.99 -1.85
C TRP A 218 6.51 4.02 -2.10
N ALA A 219 7.34 4.30 -1.09
CA ALA A 219 8.42 5.29 -1.22
C ALA A 219 9.54 4.75 -2.11
N LYS A 220 9.80 3.45 -2.01
CA LYS A 220 10.72 2.72 -2.88
C LYS A 220 10.24 2.73 -4.33
N GLU A 221 8.97 2.43 -4.58
CA GLU A 221 8.33 2.48 -5.90
C GLU A 221 8.32 3.90 -6.47
N TRP A 222 8.00 4.90 -5.64
CA TRP A 222 7.96 6.30 -6.05
C TRP A 222 9.33 6.83 -6.47
N ILE A 223 10.40 6.45 -5.75
CA ILE A 223 11.76 6.81 -6.13
C ILE A 223 12.13 6.09 -7.42
N ALA A 224 11.92 4.77 -7.50
CA ALA A 224 12.21 4.00 -8.71
C ALA A 224 11.53 4.58 -9.97
N GLN A 225 10.28 5.01 -9.85
CA GLN A 225 9.54 5.58 -10.96
C GLN A 225 10.12 6.93 -11.44
N ARG A 226 10.67 7.73 -10.52
CA ARG A 226 11.27 9.04 -10.86
C ARG A 226 12.70 8.94 -11.35
N GLU A 227 13.44 7.98 -10.80
CA GLU A 227 14.82 7.71 -11.17
C GLU A 227 14.89 7.07 -12.56
N SER A 228 14.07 6.05 -12.83
CA SER A 228 14.19 5.29 -14.09
C SER A 228 12.88 4.88 -14.75
N GLY A 229 11.73 5.33 -14.23
CA GLY A 229 10.44 4.79 -14.64
C GLY A 229 10.22 3.35 -14.20
N GLY A 230 10.91 2.90 -13.14
CA GLY A 230 10.82 1.54 -12.62
C GLY A 230 11.64 0.49 -13.39
N SER A 231 12.42 0.88 -14.39
CA SER A 231 13.18 -0.05 -15.24
C SER A 231 14.49 -0.52 -14.59
N TYR A 232 14.63 -1.83 -14.42
CA TYR A 232 15.86 -2.49 -13.94
C TYR A 232 17.01 -2.46 -14.97
N THR A 233 16.76 -2.08 -16.21
CA THR A 233 17.79 -2.02 -17.27
C THR A 233 18.12 -0.58 -17.67
N ALA A 234 17.53 0.42 -17.02
CA ALA A 234 17.81 1.81 -17.28
C ALA A 234 19.28 2.16 -17.02
N TYR A 235 19.86 2.94 -17.92
CA TYR A 235 21.24 3.35 -17.86
C TYR A 235 21.39 4.81 -18.29
N ASN A 236 22.00 5.62 -17.43
CA ASN A 236 22.30 7.01 -17.72
C ASN A 236 23.77 7.16 -18.13
N ALA A 237 24.02 7.39 -19.42
CA ALA A 237 25.36 7.51 -19.98
C ALA A 237 26.14 8.76 -19.52
N ALA A 238 25.45 9.80 -19.02
CA ALA A 238 26.09 11.05 -18.58
C ALA A 238 26.65 10.94 -17.15
N GLY A 239 26.02 10.12 -16.29
CA GLY A 239 26.42 9.95 -14.88
C GLY A 239 26.86 8.53 -14.49
N GLY A 240 26.75 7.57 -15.40
CA GLY A 240 27.08 6.16 -15.16
C GLY A 240 26.09 5.44 -14.24
N TYR A 241 24.95 6.06 -13.90
CA TYR A 241 23.96 5.46 -13.01
C TYR A 241 23.22 4.30 -13.67
N TYR A 242 22.95 3.26 -12.89
CA TYR A 242 22.40 2.01 -13.40
C TYR A 242 21.19 1.52 -12.60
N GLY A 243 20.24 0.97 -13.34
CA GLY A 243 19.17 0.16 -12.81
C GLY A 243 17.97 0.96 -12.29
N ARG A 244 17.06 0.25 -11.64
CA ARG A 244 15.74 0.73 -11.22
C ARG A 244 15.77 1.99 -10.33
N TYR A 245 16.89 2.17 -9.65
CA TYR A 245 17.10 3.18 -8.63
C TYR A 245 18.20 4.18 -9.03
N GLN A 246 18.71 4.08 -10.26
CA GLN A 246 19.82 4.89 -10.77
C GLN A 246 20.98 5.00 -9.76
N LEU A 247 21.44 3.85 -9.25
CA LEU A 247 22.55 3.81 -8.30
C LEU A 247 23.90 3.87 -9.00
N ASN A 248 24.92 4.32 -8.27
CA ASN A 248 26.29 4.33 -8.77
C ASN A 248 26.81 2.90 -9.01
N PRO A 249 27.60 2.64 -10.06
CA PRO A 249 28.17 1.31 -10.38
C PRO A 249 28.99 0.67 -9.26
N SER A 250 29.55 1.49 -8.36
CA SER A 250 30.25 1.03 -7.16
C SER A 250 29.33 0.38 -6.11
N LEU A 251 28.05 0.75 -6.11
CA LEU A 251 27.01 0.19 -5.24
C LEU A 251 26.29 -0.99 -5.92
N VAL A 252 26.13 -0.93 -7.24
CA VAL A 252 25.50 -1.99 -8.03
C VAL A 252 26.16 -2.13 -9.39
N ARG A 253 26.74 -3.31 -9.68
CA ARG A 253 27.41 -3.52 -10.98
C ARG A 253 26.43 -3.45 -12.15
N TYR A 254 26.94 -3.09 -13.32
CA TYR A 254 26.20 -3.28 -14.56
C TYR A 254 25.84 -4.75 -14.77
N GLY A 255 24.60 -5.00 -15.22
CA GLY A 255 24.07 -6.35 -15.39
C GLY A 255 23.61 -7.03 -14.10
N ALA A 256 23.60 -6.32 -12.97
CA ALA A 256 23.02 -6.84 -11.72
C ALA A 256 21.55 -7.25 -11.92
N SER A 257 21.20 -8.41 -11.36
CA SER A 257 19.83 -8.91 -11.35
C SER A 257 18.89 -7.98 -10.57
N PRO A 258 17.57 -8.04 -10.80
CA PRO A 258 16.60 -7.25 -10.04
C PRO A 258 16.79 -7.37 -8.52
N ALA A 259 17.00 -8.58 -8.00
CA ALA A 259 17.21 -8.81 -6.58
C ALA A 259 18.50 -8.15 -6.04
N GLU A 260 19.60 -8.18 -6.81
CA GLU A 260 20.84 -7.48 -6.44
C GLU A 260 20.65 -5.96 -6.42
N GLN A 261 19.87 -5.41 -7.37
CA GLN A 261 19.55 -3.98 -7.41
C GLN A 261 18.67 -3.56 -6.22
N GLU A 262 17.65 -4.34 -5.90
CA GLU A 262 16.77 -4.11 -4.74
C GLU A 262 17.57 -4.12 -3.44
N ALA A 263 18.45 -5.11 -3.24
CA ALA A 263 19.29 -5.22 -2.05
C ALA A 263 20.33 -4.10 -1.94
N ALA A 264 20.94 -3.69 -3.06
CA ALA A 264 21.88 -2.57 -3.09
C ALA A 264 21.18 -1.25 -2.72
N ALA A 265 19.98 -1.04 -3.27
CA ALA A 265 19.17 0.15 -2.99
C ALA A 265 18.72 0.20 -1.53
N ASP A 266 18.27 -0.92 -0.98
CA ASP A 266 17.88 -1.01 0.43
C ASP A 266 19.05 -0.67 1.37
N ASN A 267 20.23 -1.22 1.10
CA ASN A 267 21.43 -0.91 1.88
C ASN A 267 21.83 0.55 1.78
N TYR A 268 21.84 1.12 0.56
CA TYR A 268 22.15 2.52 0.33
C TYR A 268 21.20 3.46 1.08
N VAL A 269 19.89 3.21 0.95
CA VAL A 269 18.86 4.03 1.59
C VAL A 269 18.90 3.91 3.10
N ALA A 270 19.08 2.70 3.63
CA ALA A 270 19.21 2.48 5.06
C ALA A 270 20.42 3.23 5.65
N GLN A 271 21.56 3.23 4.96
CA GLN A 271 22.77 3.91 5.43
C GLN A 271 22.68 5.43 5.33
N ARG A 272 22.14 5.95 4.23
CA ARG A 272 22.16 7.39 3.93
C ARG A 272 20.96 8.14 4.51
N TYR A 273 19.77 7.54 4.49
CA TYR A 273 18.52 8.19 4.87
C TYR A 273 17.86 7.55 6.09
N GLY A 274 18.24 6.31 6.43
CA GLY A 274 17.62 5.52 7.50
C GLY A 274 16.34 4.81 7.06
N SER A 275 15.53 5.42 6.19
CA SER A 275 14.35 4.78 5.60
C SER A 275 14.02 5.31 4.21
N TRP A 276 13.25 4.53 3.45
CA TRP A 276 12.75 4.91 2.12
C TRP A 276 11.87 6.15 2.15
N GLU A 277 11.06 6.36 3.19
CA GLU A 277 10.26 7.58 3.33
C GLU A 277 11.14 8.82 3.57
N ARG A 278 12.26 8.69 4.29
CA ARG A 278 13.20 9.79 4.48
C ARG A 278 13.96 10.09 3.20
N ALA A 279 14.32 9.06 2.43
CA ALA A 279 14.88 9.23 1.10
C ALA A 279 13.89 9.94 0.17
N GLN A 280 12.61 9.58 0.22
CA GLN A 280 11.56 10.19 -0.59
C GLN A 280 11.35 11.66 -0.21
N GLN A 281 11.32 11.98 1.08
CA GLN A 281 11.25 13.37 1.56
C GLN A 281 12.46 14.19 1.11
N PHE A 282 13.66 13.58 1.18
CA PHE A 282 14.88 14.21 0.71
C PHE A 282 14.82 14.48 -0.80
N TRP A 283 14.39 13.49 -1.59
CA TRP A 283 14.17 13.64 -3.02
C TRP A 283 13.19 14.77 -3.32
N ALA A 284 12.05 14.83 -2.63
CA ALA A 284 11.05 15.87 -2.85
C ALA A 284 11.59 17.29 -2.66
N ALA A 285 12.62 17.48 -1.83
CA ALA A 285 13.27 18.76 -1.60
C ALA A 285 14.46 19.05 -2.53
N ASN A 286 15.15 18.01 -3.03
CA ASN A 286 16.45 18.17 -3.69
C ASN A 286 16.47 17.70 -5.16
N GLY A 287 15.46 16.94 -5.59
CA GLY A 287 15.40 16.34 -6.94
C GLY A 287 16.35 15.15 -7.14
N TRP A 288 16.96 14.64 -6.07
CA TRP A 288 17.82 13.48 -6.06
C TRP A 288 17.77 12.79 -4.69
N TYR A 289 18.20 11.54 -4.62
CA TYR A 289 18.35 10.78 -3.38
C TYR A 289 19.62 9.93 -3.42
#